data_AF-A0A936EJN6-F1
#
_entry.id   AF-A0A936EJN6-F1
#
_cell.length_a   1.000
_cell.length_b   1.000
_cell.length_c   1.000
_cell.angle_alpha   90.00
_cell.angle_beta   90.00
_cell.angle_gamma   90.00
#
_symmetry.space_group_name_H-M   'P 1'
#
loop_
_entity.id
_entity.type
_entity.pdbx_description
1 polymer ?
#
loop_
_entity_poly.entity_id
_entity_poly.type
_entity_poly.pdbx_seq_one_letter_code
_entity_poly.pdbx_strand_id
1 'polypeptide(L)'
;MSVTKTIARLLTFKLSREEMLQFNRKHFFAGLVGTWIVGMGRYWDDKGASLLQHLGLGSVIYIFVLAAFIWLIIKPFFVENWSYFTGVTFIGLTSFPAILYAIPVEKFVSIGTANTMNVWFLAVVALWRLLLLNYFLKRFTKLSYLNILTVTLMPICLIISTLTALNLHRVVFELMGGLRDPNAHEDAYFILILLTGISAILTIPLLLSYGVGIYTSYKVRQKKQ
;
A
#
# COMPACT_ATOMS: atom_id res chain seq x y z
N MET A 1 -3.55 -25.45 0.41
CA MET A 1 -3.73 -24.83 1.75
C MET A 1 -5.09 -24.13 1.82
N SER A 2 -5.76 -24.10 2.98
CA SER A 2 -7.00 -23.33 3.12
C SER A 2 -6.71 -21.83 3.00
N VAL A 3 -7.57 -21.10 2.31
CA VAL A 3 -7.38 -19.67 2.03
C VAL A 3 -7.24 -18.85 3.32
N THR A 4 -8.03 -19.20 4.34
CA THR A 4 -8.01 -18.57 5.67
C THR A 4 -6.65 -18.73 6.37
N LYS A 5 -6.03 -19.92 6.27
CA LYS A 5 -4.71 -20.17 6.85
C LYS A 5 -3.63 -19.38 6.12
N THR A 6 -3.75 -19.25 4.79
CA THR A 6 -2.85 -18.40 3.99
C THR A 6 -2.96 -16.94 4.42
N ILE A 7 -4.17 -16.40 4.58
CA ILE A 7 -4.40 -15.03 5.04
C ILE A 7 -3.78 -14.82 6.42
N ALA A 8 -4.10 -15.66 7.40
CA ALA A 8 -3.58 -15.53 8.76
C ALA A 8 -2.04 -15.58 8.80
N ARG A 9 -1.42 -16.51 8.06
CA ARG A 9 0.03 -16.61 7.96
C ARG A 9 0.65 -15.42 7.25
N LEU A 10 -0.01 -14.88 6.22
CA LEU A 10 0.45 -13.68 5.53
C LEU A 10 0.44 -12.48 6.48
N LEU A 11 -0.69 -12.23 7.12
CA LEU A 11 -0.88 -11.10 8.04
C LEU A 11 0.02 -11.18 9.28
N THR A 12 0.52 -12.37 9.63
CA THR A 12 1.45 -12.61 10.74
C THR A 12 2.91 -12.83 10.30
N PHE A 13 3.26 -12.52 9.04
CA PHE A 13 4.63 -12.63 8.52
C PHE A 13 5.24 -14.04 8.57
N LYS A 14 4.41 -15.08 8.41
CA LYS A 14 4.79 -16.51 8.47
C LYS A 14 4.61 -17.27 7.14
N LEU A 15 4.37 -16.57 6.04
CA LEU A 15 4.13 -17.18 4.72
C LEU A 15 5.46 -17.47 3.97
N SER A 16 5.64 -18.69 3.48
CA SER A 16 6.84 -19.06 2.72
C SER A 16 6.76 -18.66 1.23
N ARG A 17 7.91 -18.66 0.53
CA ARG A 17 7.97 -18.36 -0.91
C ARG A 17 7.19 -19.40 -1.72
N GLU A 18 7.31 -20.67 -1.34
CA GLU A 18 6.63 -21.79 -1.98
C GLU A 18 5.11 -21.63 -1.83
N GLU A 19 4.63 -21.21 -0.66
CA GLU A 19 3.22 -20.92 -0.42
C GLU A 19 2.73 -19.72 -1.26
N MET A 20 3.57 -18.68 -1.45
CA MET A 20 3.24 -17.54 -2.32
C MET A 20 3.14 -17.92 -3.80
N LEU A 21 3.98 -18.84 -4.27
CA LEU A 21 3.92 -19.36 -5.65
C LEU A 21 2.67 -20.22 -5.89
N GLN A 22 2.09 -20.78 -4.83
CA GLN A 22 0.85 -21.57 -4.88
C GLN A 22 -0.42 -20.71 -4.79
N PHE A 23 -0.32 -19.38 -4.92
CA PHE A 23 -1.49 -18.53 -5.05
C PHE A 23 -2.34 -18.97 -6.25
N ASN A 24 -3.63 -19.16 -5.98
CA ASN A 24 -4.59 -19.67 -6.94
C ASN A 24 -5.81 -18.74 -7.01
N ARG A 25 -6.74 -19.02 -7.92
CA ARG A 25 -7.96 -18.21 -8.10
C ARG A 25 -8.76 -18.05 -6.81
N LYS A 26 -8.79 -19.06 -5.91
CA LYS A 26 -9.52 -18.97 -4.63
C LYS A 26 -8.91 -17.90 -3.70
N HIS A 27 -7.58 -17.81 -3.66
CA HIS A 27 -6.88 -16.75 -2.91
C HIS A 27 -7.16 -15.37 -3.51
N PHE A 28 -7.12 -15.26 -4.84
CA PHE A 28 -7.47 -14.02 -5.54
C PHE A 28 -8.89 -13.56 -5.23
N PHE A 29 -9.89 -14.46 -5.35
CA PHE A 29 -11.28 -14.15 -5.03
C PHE A 29 -11.47 -13.74 -3.57
N ALA A 30 -10.80 -14.40 -2.62
CA ALA A 30 -10.88 -14.00 -1.22
C ALA A 30 -10.28 -12.61 -0.97
N GLY A 31 -9.14 -12.29 -1.59
CA GLY A 31 -8.56 -10.94 -1.52
C GLY A 31 -9.45 -9.89 -2.17
N LEU A 32 -10.09 -10.22 -3.29
CA LEU A 32 -11.03 -9.33 -4.00
C LEU A 32 -12.27 -9.05 -3.16
N VAL A 33 -12.91 -10.09 -2.61
CA VAL A 33 -14.08 -9.97 -1.73
C VAL A 33 -13.72 -9.22 -0.45
N GLY A 34 -12.59 -9.53 0.19
CA GLY A 34 -12.12 -8.81 1.36
C GLY A 34 -11.90 -7.32 1.07
N THR A 35 -11.25 -7.00 -0.04
CA THR A 35 -11.04 -5.61 -0.50
C THR A 35 -12.37 -4.89 -0.75
N TRP A 36 -13.33 -5.58 -1.36
CA TRP A 36 -14.63 -5.02 -1.67
C TRP A 36 -15.44 -4.72 -0.41
N ILE A 37 -15.49 -5.66 0.55
CA ILE A 37 -16.17 -5.48 1.85
C ILE A 37 -15.55 -4.33 2.63
N VAL A 38 -14.22 -4.30 2.73
CA VAL A 38 -13.51 -3.22 3.43
C VAL A 38 -13.72 -1.87 2.73
N GLY A 39 -13.73 -1.86 1.39
CA GLY A 39 -14.01 -0.66 0.60
C GLY A 39 -15.40 -0.10 0.84
N MET A 40 -16.43 -0.97 0.89
CA MET A 40 -17.80 -0.59 1.22
C MET A 40 -17.90 -0.07 2.66
N GLY A 41 -17.27 -0.75 3.61
CA GLY A 41 -17.28 -0.36 5.03
C GLY A 41 -16.71 1.04 5.30
N ARG A 42 -15.72 1.48 4.51
CA ARG A 42 -15.10 2.82 4.65
C ARG A 42 -16.07 3.97 4.37
N TYR A 43 -17.00 3.81 3.43
CA TYR A 43 -17.88 4.87 2.96
C TYR A 43 -19.35 4.65 3.32
N TRP A 44 -19.65 3.60 4.09
CA TRP A 44 -21.02 3.20 4.42
C TRP A 44 -21.81 4.29 5.18
N ASP A 45 -21.13 5.11 5.99
CA ASP A 45 -21.74 6.15 6.83
C ASP A 45 -21.60 7.57 6.23
N ASP A 46 -20.95 7.71 5.06
CA ASP A 46 -20.64 9.01 4.47
C ASP A 46 -21.67 9.42 3.40
N LYS A 47 -22.57 10.33 3.78
CA LYS A 47 -23.62 10.88 2.88
C LYS A 47 -23.07 11.63 1.66
N GLY A 48 -21.78 12.00 1.64
CA GLY A 48 -21.14 12.72 0.53
C GLY A 48 -20.42 11.84 -0.49
N ALA A 49 -20.29 10.53 -0.23
CA ALA A 49 -19.50 9.65 -1.08
C ALA A 49 -20.24 9.29 -2.39
N SER A 50 -19.48 9.22 -3.48
CA SER A 50 -20.01 8.82 -4.79
C SER A 50 -20.56 7.39 -4.76
N LEU A 51 -21.46 7.06 -5.70
CA LEU A 51 -22.08 5.73 -5.79
C LEU A 51 -21.03 4.62 -5.97
N LEU A 52 -19.93 4.90 -6.68
CA LEU A 52 -18.78 3.99 -6.82
C LEU A 52 -17.99 3.77 -5.52
N GLN A 53 -17.95 4.76 -4.64
CA GLN A 53 -17.29 4.66 -3.33
C GLN A 53 -18.17 3.87 -2.34
N HIS A 54 -19.47 4.14 -2.30
CA HIS A 54 -20.43 3.35 -1.51
C HIS A 54 -20.46 1.89 -1.94
N LEU A 55 -20.36 1.62 -3.24
CA LEU A 55 -20.26 0.26 -3.76
C LEU A 55 -18.89 -0.39 -3.52
N GLY A 56 -17.91 0.30 -2.93
CA GLY A 56 -16.56 -0.24 -2.67
C GLY A 56 -15.71 -0.50 -3.92
N LEU A 57 -16.18 -0.10 -5.11
CA LEU A 57 -15.51 -0.35 -6.39
C LEU A 57 -14.20 0.42 -6.52
N GLY A 58 -14.09 1.59 -5.89
CA GLY A 58 -12.84 2.36 -5.83
C GLY A 58 -11.68 1.56 -5.23
N SER A 59 -11.92 0.79 -4.16
CA SER A 59 -10.92 -0.05 -3.51
C SER A 59 -10.50 -1.23 -4.39
N VAL A 60 -11.44 -1.78 -5.17
CA VAL A 60 -11.16 -2.85 -6.13
C VAL A 60 -10.27 -2.32 -7.26
N ILE A 61 -10.60 -1.18 -7.86
CA ILE A 61 -9.77 -0.55 -8.90
C ILE A 61 -8.37 -0.26 -8.35
N TYR A 62 -8.29 0.27 -7.13
CA TYR A 62 -7.04 0.59 -6.46
C TYR A 62 -6.09 -0.62 -6.34
N ILE A 63 -6.57 -1.81 -5.98
CA ILE A 63 -5.67 -2.97 -5.87
C ILE A 63 -5.06 -3.37 -7.22
N PHE A 64 -5.79 -3.24 -8.32
CA PHE A 64 -5.26 -3.53 -9.66
C PHE A 64 -4.23 -2.48 -10.09
N VAL A 65 -4.54 -1.19 -9.90
CA VAL A 65 -3.62 -0.09 -10.25
C VAL A 65 -2.34 -0.17 -9.41
N LEU A 66 -2.46 -0.38 -8.10
CA LEU A 66 -1.30 -0.53 -7.21
C LEU A 66 -0.47 -1.77 -7.56
N ALA A 67 -1.13 -2.89 -7.86
CA ALA A 67 -0.44 -4.11 -8.30
C ALA A 67 0.32 -3.88 -9.61
N ALA A 68 -0.27 -3.16 -10.55
CA ALA A 68 0.35 -2.87 -11.83
C ALA A 68 1.56 -1.98 -11.65
N PHE A 69 1.44 -0.96 -10.80
CA PHE A 69 2.53 -0.05 -10.48
C PHE A 69 3.72 -0.78 -9.84
N ILE A 70 3.47 -1.59 -8.79
CA ILE A 70 4.52 -2.39 -8.13
C ILE A 70 5.11 -3.43 -9.11
N TRP A 71 4.28 -4.06 -9.93
CA TRP A 71 4.72 -5.02 -10.92
C TRP A 71 5.67 -4.39 -11.96
N LEU A 72 5.35 -3.20 -12.45
CA LEU A 72 6.20 -2.45 -13.39
C LEU A 72 7.53 -2.04 -12.77
N ILE A 73 7.55 -1.66 -11.50
CA ILE A 73 8.79 -1.29 -10.78
C ILE A 73 9.70 -2.52 -10.58
N ILE A 74 9.13 -3.69 -10.32
CA ILE A 74 9.93 -4.91 -10.07
C ILE A 74 10.37 -5.60 -11.36
N LYS A 75 9.58 -5.49 -12.43
CA LYS A 75 9.83 -6.18 -13.70
C LYS A 75 11.27 -6.00 -14.24
N PRO A 76 11.90 -4.81 -14.20
CA PRO A 76 13.29 -4.61 -14.64
C PRO A 76 14.35 -5.35 -13.82
N PHE A 77 14.02 -5.83 -12.61
CA PHE A 77 14.93 -6.65 -11.79
C PHE A 77 14.95 -8.13 -12.20
N PHE A 78 14.16 -8.53 -13.20
CA PHE A 78 14.12 -9.90 -13.74
C PHE A 78 13.91 -10.98 -12.67
N VAL A 79 13.03 -10.71 -11.70
CA VAL A 79 12.70 -11.66 -10.63
C VAL A 79 12.05 -12.91 -11.22
N GLU A 80 12.57 -14.09 -10.86
CA GLU A 80 12.02 -15.39 -11.26
C GLU A 80 10.57 -15.58 -10.79
N ASN A 81 9.70 -16.08 -11.66
CA ASN A 81 8.28 -16.34 -11.39
C ASN A 81 7.49 -15.09 -10.96
N TRP A 82 7.97 -13.88 -11.28
CA TRP A 82 7.25 -12.64 -11.01
C TRP A 82 6.07 -12.47 -11.98
N SER A 83 4.87 -12.72 -11.48
CA SER A 83 3.63 -12.57 -12.24
C SER A 83 2.76 -11.46 -11.69
N TYR A 84 2.03 -10.77 -12.57
CA TYR A 84 1.04 -9.78 -12.17
C TYR A 84 -0.04 -10.40 -11.27
N PHE A 85 -0.44 -11.65 -11.55
CA PHE A 85 -1.42 -12.39 -10.77
C PHE A 85 -0.99 -12.58 -9.31
N THR A 86 0.28 -12.92 -9.08
CA THR A 86 0.83 -13.03 -7.71
C THR A 86 0.80 -11.69 -7.00
N GLY A 87 1.17 -10.61 -7.69
CA GLY A 87 1.16 -9.24 -7.14
C GLY A 87 -0.25 -8.78 -6.73
N VAL A 88 -1.24 -8.92 -7.63
CA VAL A 88 -2.61 -8.50 -7.33
C VAL A 88 -3.26 -9.37 -6.25
N THR A 89 -2.97 -10.67 -6.24
CA THR A 89 -3.45 -11.59 -5.20
C THR A 89 -2.85 -11.21 -3.84
N PHE A 90 -1.54 -10.97 -3.80
CA PHE A 90 -0.87 -10.52 -2.58
C PHE A 90 -1.50 -9.23 -2.05
N ILE A 91 -1.59 -8.19 -2.88
CA ILE A 91 -2.14 -6.89 -2.48
C ILE A 91 -3.58 -7.03 -2.00
N GLY A 92 -4.42 -7.79 -2.71
CA GLY A 92 -5.79 -8.07 -2.28
C GLY A 92 -5.86 -8.79 -0.94
N LEU A 93 -5.00 -9.77 -0.67
CA LEU A 93 -4.94 -10.44 0.64
C LEU A 93 -4.41 -9.55 1.77
N THR A 94 -3.74 -8.44 1.46
CA THR A 94 -3.32 -7.45 2.46
C THR A 94 -4.39 -6.39 2.77
N SER A 95 -5.61 -6.51 2.22
CA SER A 95 -6.69 -5.54 2.46
C SER A 95 -7.38 -5.71 3.81
N PHE A 96 -7.34 -6.90 4.42
CA PHE A 96 -8.06 -7.18 5.67
C PHE A 96 -7.72 -6.25 6.85
N PRO A 97 -6.47 -5.84 7.11
CA PRO A 97 -6.16 -4.87 8.15
C PRO A 97 -6.88 -3.52 7.97
N ALA A 98 -7.25 -3.16 6.74
CA ALA A 98 -7.98 -1.92 6.47
C ALA A 98 -9.45 -1.95 6.95
N ILE A 99 -9.93 -3.07 7.51
CA ILE A 99 -11.21 -3.12 8.23
C ILE A 99 -11.26 -2.14 9.42
N LEU A 100 -10.10 -1.79 9.99
CA LEU A 100 -10.03 -0.79 11.07
C LEU A 100 -10.58 0.58 10.65
N TYR A 101 -10.56 0.90 9.36
CA TYR A 101 -11.16 2.13 8.82
C TYR A 101 -12.68 2.09 8.71
N ALA A 102 -13.29 0.92 8.76
CA ALA A 102 -14.73 0.78 8.70
C ALA A 102 -15.39 0.98 10.08
N ILE A 103 -14.60 1.16 11.14
CA ILE A 103 -15.10 1.36 12.50
C ILE A 103 -15.48 2.83 12.67
N PRO A 104 -16.77 3.18 12.88
CA PRO A 104 -17.22 4.56 13.00
C PRO A 104 -16.93 5.10 14.41
N VAL A 105 -15.67 5.40 14.70
CA VAL A 105 -15.22 5.92 16.00
C VAL A 105 -15.88 7.26 16.34
N GLU A 106 -16.29 8.02 15.34
CA GLU A 106 -16.99 9.30 15.44
C GLU A 106 -18.34 9.18 16.16
N LYS A 107 -18.94 7.98 16.22
CA LYS A 107 -20.20 7.74 16.93
C LYS A 107 -20.01 7.53 18.44
N PHE A 108 -18.79 7.25 18.88
CA PHE A 108 -18.50 6.83 20.26
C PHE A 108 -17.69 7.86 21.06
N VAL A 109 -16.92 8.73 20.38
CA VAL A 109 -16.05 9.72 21.04
C VAL A 109 -16.26 11.12 20.46
N SER A 110 -15.71 12.13 21.13
CA SER A 110 -15.73 13.51 20.62
C SER A 110 -15.00 13.60 19.28
N ILE A 111 -15.38 14.58 18.44
CA ILE A 111 -14.84 14.77 17.08
C ILE A 111 -13.31 14.90 17.09
N GLY A 112 -12.75 15.64 18.06
CA GLY A 112 -11.30 15.78 18.21
C GLY A 112 -10.60 14.44 18.48
N THR A 113 -11.11 13.64 19.41
CA THR A 113 -10.57 12.30 19.71
C THR A 113 -10.77 11.33 18.56
N ALA A 114 -11.92 11.40 17.86
CA ALA A 114 -12.21 10.57 16.69
C ALA A 114 -11.20 10.81 15.56
N ASN A 115 -10.88 12.08 15.27
CA ASN A 115 -9.89 12.45 14.26
C ASN A 115 -8.51 11.87 14.60
N THR A 116 -8.06 12.02 15.86
CA THR A 116 -6.78 11.45 16.31
C THR A 116 -6.75 9.93 16.14
N MET A 117 -7.83 9.23 16.52
CA MET A 117 -7.93 7.77 16.36
C MET A 117 -7.90 7.33 14.90
N ASN A 118 -8.62 8.03 14.01
CA ASN A 118 -8.63 7.76 12.57
C ASN A 118 -7.25 7.91 11.94
N VAL A 119 -6.51 8.97 12.31
CA VAL A 119 -5.13 9.18 11.86
C VAL A 119 -4.22 8.05 12.35
N TRP A 120 -4.37 7.60 13.60
CA TRP A 120 -3.60 6.47 14.12
C TRP A 120 -3.93 5.15 13.44
N PHE A 121 -5.21 4.84 13.20
CA PHE A 121 -5.60 3.67 12.40
C PHE A 121 -4.99 3.74 11.01
N LEU A 122 -4.94 4.94 10.41
CA LEU A 122 -4.31 5.15 9.11
C LEU A 122 -2.82 4.86 9.14
N ALA A 123 -2.12 5.42 10.11
CA ALA A 123 -0.69 5.18 10.29
C ALA A 123 -0.39 3.70 10.50
N VAL A 124 -1.12 3.02 11.41
CA VAL A 124 -0.91 1.61 11.74
C VAL A 124 -1.17 0.71 10.53
N VAL A 125 -2.30 0.88 9.84
CA VAL A 125 -2.64 0.06 8.66
C VAL A 125 -1.69 0.32 7.50
N ALA A 126 -1.33 1.58 7.23
CA ALA A 126 -0.37 1.92 6.18
C ALA A 126 1.00 1.31 6.47
N LEU A 127 1.49 1.45 7.70
CA LEU A 127 2.76 0.84 8.14
C LEU A 127 2.71 -0.68 8.04
N TRP A 128 1.62 -1.31 8.47
CA TRP A 128 1.46 -2.76 8.40
C TRP A 128 1.52 -3.27 6.96
N ARG A 129 0.84 -2.59 6.03
CA ARG A 129 0.87 -2.92 4.59
C ARG A 129 2.26 -2.72 4.00
N LEU A 130 2.98 -1.68 4.40
CA LEU A 130 4.36 -1.44 3.97
C LEU A 130 5.30 -2.55 4.44
N LEU A 131 5.17 -2.96 5.71
CA LEU A 131 5.94 -4.07 6.27
C LEU A 131 5.61 -5.39 5.56
N LEU A 132 4.33 -5.65 5.28
CA LEU A 132 3.92 -6.85 4.53
C LEU A 132 4.50 -6.86 3.13
N LEU A 133 4.52 -5.71 2.44
CA LEU A 133 5.14 -5.59 1.12
C LEU A 133 6.65 -5.86 1.20
N ASN A 134 7.35 -5.24 2.15
CA ASN A 134 8.78 -5.48 2.38
C ASN A 134 9.06 -6.97 2.67
N TYR A 135 8.26 -7.58 3.54
CA TYR A 135 8.35 -9.01 3.86
C TYR A 135 8.14 -9.89 2.64
N PHE A 136 7.10 -9.61 1.87
CA PHE A 136 6.78 -10.33 0.65
C PHE A 136 7.92 -10.21 -0.36
N LEU A 137 8.45 -9.01 -0.60
CA LEU A 137 9.59 -8.82 -1.49
C LEU A 137 10.85 -9.52 -0.99
N LYS A 138 11.15 -9.45 0.30
CA LYS A 138 12.29 -10.14 0.90
C LYS A 138 12.21 -11.65 0.79
N ARG A 139 11.02 -12.23 0.93
CA ARG A 139 10.82 -13.69 0.89
C ARG A 139 10.67 -14.20 -0.54
N PHE A 140 9.99 -13.44 -1.40
CA PHE A 140 9.68 -13.81 -2.76
C PHE A 140 10.84 -13.53 -3.72
N THR A 141 11.42 -12.33 -3.62
CA THR A 141 12.54 -11.88 -4.45
C THR A 141 13.85 -12.20 -3.75
N LYS A 142 14.81 -12.79 -4.47
CA LYS A 142 16.19 -13.01 -3.97
C LYS A 142 17.05 -11.75 -4.15
N LEU A 143 16.44 -10.57 -4.08
CA LEU A 143 17.11 -9.29 -4.30
C LEU A 143 17.90 -8.88 -3.05
N SER A 144 18.87 -7.99 -3.23
CA SER A 144 19.60 -7.38 -2.12
C SER A 144 18.66 -6.54 -1.24
N TYR A 145 18.99 -6.42 0.04
CA TYR A 145 18.19 -5.64 0.99
C TYR A 145 17.97 -4.19 0.55
N LEU A 146 18.99 -3.56 -0.05
CA LEU A 146 18.88 -2.20 -0.58
C LEU A 146 17.88 -2.10 -1.74
N ASN A 147 17.91 -3.06 -2.67
CA ASN A 147 16.95 -3.07 -3.78
C ASN A 147 15.51 -3.25 -3.29
N ILE A 148 15.31 -4.10 -2.27
CA ILE A 148 14.00 -4.32 -1.66
C ILE A 148 13.50 -3.03 -0.99
N LEU A 149 14.36 -2.37 -0.20
CA LEU A 149 14.02 -1.10 0.45
C LEU A 149 13.65 -0.04 -0.59
N THR A 150 14.45 0.06 -1.66
CA THR A 150 14.21 1.00 -2.74
C THR A 150 12.87 0.75 -3.43
N VAL A 151 12.58 -0.47 -3.84
CA VAL A 151 11.32 -0.84 -4.49
C VAL A 151 10.12 -0.65 -3.55
N THR A 152 10.31 -0.80 -2.25
CA THR A 152 9.24 -0.64 -1.25
C THR A 152 8.90 0.83 -0.98
N LEU A 153 9.92 1.68 -0.80
CA LEU A 153 9.74 3.07 -0.41
C LEU A 153 9.50 4.02 -1.59
N MET A 154 10.16 3.77 -2.73
CA MET A 154 10.08 4.64 -3.91
C MET A 154 8.65 4.88 -4.40
N PRO A 155 7.73 3.89 -4.48
CA PRO A 155 6.34 4.14 -4.86
C PRO A 155 5.70 5.26 -4.03
N ILE A 156 5.86 5.20 -2.71
CA ILE A 156 5.25 6.14 -1.77
C ILE A 156 5.93 7.50 -1.87
N CYS A 157 7.27 7.54 -1.88
CA CYS A 157 8.00 8.80 -1.99
C CYS A 157 7.73 9.50 -3.32
N LEU A 158 7.61 8.76 -4.42
CA LEU A 158 7.30 9.31 -5.73
C LEU A 158 5.87 9.87 -5.77
N ILE A 159 4.88 9.11 -5.27
CA ILE A 159 3.49 9.60 -5.19
C ILE A 159 3.42 10.88 -4.36
N ILE A 160 4.00 10.91 -3.17
CA ILE A 160 3.97 12.09 -2.29
C ILE A 160 4.68 13.26 -2.97
N SER A 161 5.89 13.06 -3.49
CA SER A 161 6.66 14.14 -4.12
C SER A 161 5.97 14.69 -5.37
N THR A 162 5.36 13.84 -6.20
CA THR A 162 4.57 14.27 -7.36
C THR A 162 3.32 15.05 -6.94
N LEU A 163 2.57 14.57 -5.94
CA LEU A 163 1.41 15.28 -5.41
C LEU A 163 1.80 16.64 -4.82
N THR A 164 2.95 16.72 -4.16
CA THR A 164 3.49 17.98 -3.65
C THR A 164 3.87 18.93 -4.79
N ALA A 165 4.62 18.45 -5.79
CA ALA A 165 5.04 19.27 -6.92
C ALA A 165 3.85 19.82 -7.72
N LEU A 166 2.75 19.08 -7.79
CA LEU A 166 1.49 19.52 -8.40
C LEU A 166 0.62 20.37 -7.48
N ASN A 167 1.07 20.69 -6.26
CA ASN A 167 0.30 21.38 -5.21
C ASN A 167 -1.02 20.68 -4.81
N LEU A 168 -1.19 19.40 -5.13
CA LEU A 168 -2.37 18.59 -4.82
C LEU A 168 -2.31 17.93 -3.43
N HIS A 169 -1.18 18.05 -2.73
CA HIS A 169 -0.96 17.39 -1.44
C HIS A 169 -1.96 17.84 -0.35
N ARG A 170 -2.38 19.11 -0.33
CA ARG A 170 -3.42 19.62 0.60
C ARG A 170 -4.78 18.98 0.34
N VAL A 171 -5.19 18.91 -0.93
CA VAL A 171 -6.47 18.31 -1.36
C VAL A 171 -6.53 16.82 -1.00
N VAL A 172 -5.43 16.09 -1.20
CA VAL A 172 -5.38 14.66 -0.86
C VAL A 172 -5.43 14.45 0.66
N PHE A 173 -4.79 15.31 1.45
CA PHE A 173 -4.81 15.18 2.91
C PHE A 173 -6.18 15.51 3.50
N GLU A 174 -6.86 16.54 2.99
CA GLU A 174 -8.24 16.85 3.36
C GLU A 174 -9.19 15.70 2.99
N LEU A 175 -9.05 15.12 1.80
CA LEU A 175 -9.84 13.97 1.35
C LEU A 175 -9.52 12.65 2.09
N MET A 176 -8.27 12.43 2.49
CA MET A 176 -7.84 11.18 3.14
C MET A 176 -7.99 11.20 4.67
N GLY A 177 -7.85 12.36 5.30
CA GLY A 177 -7.92 12.53 6.76
C GLY A 177 -9.32 12.79 7.32
N GLY A 178 -10.31 13.07 6.46
CA GLY A 178 -11.68 13.35 6.90
C GLY A 178 -11.80 14.61 7.77
N LEU A 179 -10.82 15.51 7.69
CA LEU A 179 -10.73 16.71 8.53
C LEU A 179 -11.82 17.69 8.11
N ARG A 180 -12.93 17.69 8.87
CA ARG A 180 -14.06 18.63 8.70
C ARG A 180 -13.87 19.97 9.44
N ASP A 181 -12.79 20.15 10.20
CA ASP A 181 -12.62 21.28 11.11
C ASP A 181 -11.35 22.11 10.79
N PRO A 182 -11.47 23.45 10.56
CA PRO A 182 -10.34 24.31 10.22
C PRO A 182 -9.27 24.47 11.33
N ASN A 183 -9.57 24.14 12.59
CA ASN A 183 -8.59 24.31 13.67
C ASN A 183 -7.63 23.11 13.85
N ALA A 184 -7.87 21.98 13.18
CA ALA A 184 -6.94 20.84 13.14
C ALA A 184 -5.80 21.03 12.11
N HIS A 185 -5.71 22.22 11.50
CA HIS A 185 -4.77 22.50 10.44
C HIS A 185 -3.31 22.50 10.90
N GLU A 186 -2.98 22.95 12.11
CA GLU A 186 -1.57 23.16 12.48
C GLU A 186 -0.76 21.86 12.61
N ASP A 187 -1.25 20.89 13.39
CA ASP A 187 -0.54 19.60 13.60
C ASP A 187 -0.53 18.72 12.34
N ALA A 188 -1.65 18.69 11.62
CA ALA A 188 -1.76 17.97 10.35
C ALA A 188 -0.83 18.55 9.27
N TYR A 189 -0.71 19.88 9.22
CA TYR A 189 0.15 20.58 8.28
C TYR A 189 1.63 20.34 8.57
N PHE A 190 2.02 20.27 9.85
CA PHE A 190 3.40 19.92 10.22
C PHE A 190 3.78 18.50 9.75
N ILE A 191 2.91 17.50 9.99
CA ILE A 191 3.14 16.12 9.52
C ILE A 191 3.22 16.08 7.99
N LEU A 192 2.36 16.83 7.30
CA LEU A 192 2.35 16.92 5.84
C LEU A 192 3.64 17.51 5.29
N ILE A 193 4.15 18.61 5.88
CA ILE A 193 5.43 19.21 5.51
C ILE A 193 6.58 18.25 5.79
N LEU A 194 6.59 17.58 6.95
CA LEU A 194 7.62 16.63 7.32
C LEU A 194 7.68 15.45 6.34
N LEU A 195 6.54 14.82 6.06
CA LEU A 195 6.44 13.71 5.11
C LEU A 195 6.84 14.15 3.70
N THR A 196 6.45 15.35 3.30
CA THR A 196 6.83 15.93 2.01
C THR A 196 8.33 16.16 1.92
N GLY A 197 8.94 16.78 2.93
CA GLY A 197 10.38 17.05 2.98
C GLY A 197 11.19 15.76 2.94
N ILE A 198 10.83 14.77 3.76
CA ILE A 198 11.46 13.45 3.76
C ILE A 198 11.29 12.77 2.40
N SER A 199 10.10 12.79 1.82
CA SER A 199 9.83 12.15 0.52
C SER A 199 10.62 12.81 -0.61
N ALA A 200 10.68 14.14 -0.65
CA ALA A 200 11.43 14.88 -1.66
C ALA A 200 12.93 14.57 -1.57
N ILE A 201 13.50 14.58 -0.36
CA ILE A 201 14.92 14.27 -0.12
C ILE A 201 15.23 12.81 -0.47
N LEU A 202 14.39 11.86 -0.08
CA LEU A 202 14.63 10.44 -0.32
C LEU A 202 14.39 10.03 -1.77
N THR A 203 13.57 10.77 -2.54
CA THR A 203 13.25 10.39 -3.93
C THR A 203 14.49 10.30 -4.81
N ILE A 204 15.41 11.27 -4.72
CA ILE A 204 16.62 11.29 -5.57
C ILE A 204 17.55 10.09 -5.26
N PRO A 205 17.97 9.82 -4.01
CA PRO A 205 18.75 8.63 -3.67
C PRO A 205 18.06 7.32 -4.05
N LEU A 206 16.74 7.23 -3.86
CA LEU A 206 15.96 6.03 -4.20
C LEU A 206 15.95 5.78 -5.72
N LEU A 207 15.80 6.82 -6.53
CA LEU A 207 15.86 6.70 -7.99
C LEU A 207 17.25 6.27 -8.48
N LEU A 208 18.32 6.83 -7.89
CA LEU A 208 19.69 6.42 -8.20
C LEU A 208 19.93 4.96 -7.81
N SER A 209 19.53 4.57 -6.59
CA SER A 209 19.62 3.18 -6.12
C SER A 209 18.85 2.23 -7.02
N TYR A 210 17.68 2.63 -7.50
CA TYR A 210 16.87 1.85 -8.44
C TYR A 210 17.59 1.64 -9.77
N GLY A 211 18.15 2.70 -10.36
CA GLY A 211 18.92 2.59 -11.61
C GLY A 211 20.13 1.67 -11.46
N VAL A 212 20.89 1.79 -10.37
CA VAL A 212 22.02 0.90 -10.05
C VAL A 212 21.55 -0.55 -9.86
N GLY A 213 20.42 -0.74 -9.18
CA GLY A 213 19.82 -2.05 -8.96
C GLY A 213 19.40 -2.76 -10.26
N ILE A 214 18.82 -2.02 -11.21
CA ILE A 214 18.46 -2.52 -12.55
C ILE A 214 19.73 -2.89 -13.31
N TYR A 215 20.71 -1.99 -13.38
CA TYR A 215 21.96 -2.23 -14.11
C TYR A 215 22.69 -3.48 -13.59
N THR A 216 22.76 -3.63 -12.27
CA THR A 216 23.37 -4.81 -11.63
C THR A 216 22.63 -6.09 -11.99
N SER A 217 21.28 -6.06 -11.97
CA SER A 217 20.45 -7.20 -12.31
C SER A 217 20.59 -7.61 -13.78
N TYR A 218 20.73 -6.62 -14.67
CA TYR A 218 20.99 -6.85 -16.10
C TYR A 218 22.36 -7.50 -16.34
N LYS A 219 23.42 -7.00 -15.67
CA LYS A 219 24.78 -7.57 -15.78
C LYS A 219 24.86 -9.01 -15.28
N VAL A 220 24.17 -9.32 -14.17
CA VAL A 220 24.10 -10.70 -13.64
C VAL A 220 23.41 -11.64 -14.63
N ARG A 221 22.37 -11.17 -15.33
CA ARG A 221 21.68 -11.97 -16.35
C ARG A 221 22.55 -12.26 -17.56
N GLN A 222 23.28 -11.27 -18.07
CA GLN A 222 24.20 -11.48 -19.19
C GLN A 222 25.31 -12.51 -18.88
N LYS A 223 25.76 -12.60 -17.62
CA LYS A 223 26.75 -13.61 -17.21
C LYS A 223 26.19 -15.03 -17.09
N LYS A 224 24.86 -15.20 -17.06
CA LYS A 224 24.19 -16.51 -16.94
C LYS A 224 23.76 -17.07 -18.30
N GLN A 225 23.81 -16.27 -19.36
CA GLN A 225 23.59 -16.69 -20.76
C GLN A 225 24.92 -17.02 -21.41
#